data_AF-A0A955I8Z5-F1
#
_entry.id   AF-A0A955I8Z5-F1
#
_cell.length_a   1.000
_cell.length_b   1.000
_cell.length_c   1.000
_cell.angle_alpha   90.00
_cell.angle_beta   90.00
_cell.angle_gamma   90.00
#
_symmetry.space_group_name_H-M   'P 1'
#
loop_
_entity.id
_entity.type
_entity.pdbx_description
1 polymer ?
#
loop_
_entity_poly.entity_id
_entity_poly.type
_entity_poly.pdbx_seq_one_letter_code
_entity_poly.pdbx_strand_id
1 'polypeptide(L)'
;MTIEEKLNLVIKGFTKLKVEQHYKDSALINIKKWLTEEEFIDYQPQIDYLIESEKWDLLLDAFYQVIPFGTGGRRGPVGVGPNRINIWTIQASAQGHSQYLLKQFGEKAKERGVVVAYDVRAYLKEGEYDDKRPNPIKGLSCKDLAKKASEVYCANGIKVNLFTDYTPTPEL
;
A
#
# COMPACT_ATOMS: atom_id res chain seq x y z
N MET A 1 -11.74 16.19 -14.82
CA MET A 1 -12.71 15.08 -14.70
C MET A 1 -13.15 14.97 -13.25
N THR A 2 -14.45 14.98 -12.97
CA THR A 2 -14.99 14.78 -11.63
C THR A 2 -14.78 13.32 -11.17
N ILE A 3 -14.92 13.05 -9.87
CA ILE A 3 -14.82 11.68 -9.35
C ILE A 3 -15.91 10.78 -9.95
N GLU A 4 -17.11 11.30 -10.15
CA GLU A 4 -18.23 10.55 -10.75
C GLU A 4 -17.95 10.19 -12.21
N GLU A 5 -17.40 11.11 -12.99
CA GLU A 5 -16.97 10.86 -14.37
C GLU A 5 -15.89 9.77 -14.41
N LYS A 6 -14.89 9.84 -13.52
CA LYS A 6 -13.82 8.82 -13.40
C LYS A 6 -14.41 7.44 -13.09
N LEU A 7 -15.29 7.34 -12.10
CA LEU A 7 -15.91 6.07 -11.72
C LEU A 7 -16.79 5.50 -12.85
N ASN A 8 -17.50 6.34 -13.59
CA ASN A 8 -18.27 5.93 -14.76
C ASN A 8 -17.38 5.35 -15.87
N LEU A 9 -16.17 5.91 -16.08
CA LEU A 9 -15.19 5.32 -17.00
C LEU A 9 -14.70 3.95 -16.51
N VAL A 10 -14.39 3.82 -15.21
CA VAL A 10 -13.97 2.55 -14.62
C VAL A 10 -15.04 1.48 -14.77
N ILE A 11 -16.31 1.81 -14.46
CA ILE A 11 -17.45 0.90 -14.63
C ILE A 11 -17.52 0.41 -16.08
N LYS A 12 -17.47 1.33 -17.06
CA LYS A 12 -17.48 0.98 -18.49
C LYS A 12 -16.27 0.12 -18.87
N GLY A 13 -15.07 0.46 -18.41
CA GLY A 13 -13.84 -0.28 -18.65
C GLY A 13 -13.91 -1.71 -18.12
N PHE A 14 -14.40 -1.90 -16.90
CA PHE A 14 -14.53 -3.21 -16.26
C PHE A 14 -15.55 -4.13 -16.94
N THR A 15 -16.52 -3.61 -17.71
CA THR A 15 -17.40 -4.48 -18.52
C THR A 15 -16.64 -5.26 -19.60
N LYS A 16 -15.48 -4.75 -20.05
CA LYS A 16 -14.61 -5.40 -21.04
C LYS A 16 -13.86 -6.61 -20.44
N LEU A 17 -13.74 -6.68 -19.11
CA LEU A 17 -12.96 -7.71 -18.41
C LEU A 17 -13.81 -8.96 -18.11
N LYS A 18 -13.27 -10.14 -18.43
CA LYS A 18 -13.89 -11.45 -18.16
C LYS A 18 -13.64 -11.92 -16.72
N VAL A 19 -14.04 -11.10 -15.76
CA VAL A 19 -13.90 -11.35 -14.31
C VAL A 19 -15.28 -11.27 -13.66
N GLU A 20 -15.50 -12.04 -12.59
CA GLU A 20 -16.74 -12.04 -11.84
C GLU A 20 -17.09 -10.65 -11.27
N GLN A 21 -18.39 -10.36 -11.18
CA GLN A 21 -18.89 -9.04 -10.79
C GLN A 21 -18.44 -8.62 -9.39
N HIS A 22 -18.38 -9.56 -8.45
CA HIS A 22 -18.01 -9.26 -7.06
C HIS A 22 -16.60 -8.67 -6.91
N TYR A 23 -15.64 -9.07 -7.78
CA TYR A 23 -14.31 -8.47 -7.81
C TYR A 23 -14.33 -7.04 -8.36
N LYS A 24 -15.17 -6.77 -9.37
CA LYS A 24 -15.36 -5.44 -9.95
C LYS A 24 -15.98 -4.49 -8.93
N ASP A 25 -16.99 -4.96 -8.19
CA ASP A 25 -17.66 -4.19 -7.16
C ASP A 25 -16.69 -3.83 -6.03
N SER A 26 -15.91 -4.81 -5.55
CA SER A 26 -14.87 -4.57 -4.54
C SER A 26 -13.82 -3.56 -5.01
N ALA A 27 -13.37 -3.69 -6.26
CA ALA A 27 -12.44 -2.73 -6.85
C ALA A 27 -13.02 -1.31 -6.93
N LEU A 28 -14.28 -1.15 -7.33
CA LEU A 28 -14.95 0.15 -7.39
C LEU A 28 -15.05 0.81 -6.02
N ILE A 29 -15.36 0.05 -4.97
CA ILE A 29 -15.39 0.54 -3.59
C ILE A 29 -14.02 1.12 -3.20
N ASN A 30 -12.95 0.37 -3.46
CA ASN A 30 -11.60 0.78 -3.12
C ASN A 30 -11.09 1.94 -3.98
N ILE A 31 -11.38 1.94 -5.29
CA ILE A 31 -11.00 3.04 -6.20
C ILE A 31 -11.68 4.33 -5.75
N LYS A 32 -13.00 4.28 -5.46
CA LYS A 32 -13.73 5.44 -4.93
C LYS A 32 -13.06 5.97 -3.67
N LYS A 33 -12.76 5.09 -2.71
CA LYS A 33 -12.07 5.44 -1.47
C LYS A 33 -10.75 6.19 -1.74
N TRP A 34 -9.91 5.64 -2.60
CA TRP A 34 -8.59 6.20 -2.93
C TRP A 34 -8.64 7.48 -3.77
N LEU A 35 -9.75 7.74 -4.48
CA LEU A 35 -9.98 9.00 -5.19
C LEU A 35 -10.61 10.08 -4.31
N THR A 36 -11.18 9.73 -3.15
CA THR A 36 -11.92 10.68 -2.30
C THR A 36 -11.21 11.06 -1.01
N GLU A 37 -10.52 10.12 -0.36
CA GLU A 37 -9.94 10.37 0.96
C GLU A 37 -8.58 11.07 0.84
N GLU A 38 -8.33 12.03 1.74
CA GLU A 38 -7.15 12.91 1.73
C GLU A 38 -5.85 12.11 1.87
N GLU A 39 -5.85 11.03 2.64
CA GLU A 39 -4.68 10.17 2.87
C GLU A 39 -4.14 9.51 1.59
N PHE A 40 -4.92 9.48 0.50
CA PHE A 40 -4.52 8.91 -0.78
C PHE A 40 -4.18 9.95 -1.85
N ILE A 41 -4.17 11.24 -1.52
CA ILE A 41 -4.00 12.34 -2.49
C ILE A 41 -2.76 12.15 -3.38
N ASP A 42 -1.64 11.69 -2.80
CA ASP A 42 -0.39 11.46 -3.52
C ASP A 42 -0.49 10.33 -4.56
N TYR A 43 -1.44 9.40 -4.39
CA TYR A 43 -1.64 8.27 -5.31
C TYR A 43 -2.60 8.63 -6.46
N GLN A 44 -3.47 9.63 -6.29
CA GLN A 44 -4.50 9.98 -7.26
C GLN A 44 -3.97 10.29 -8.67
N PRO A 45 -2.85 11.01 -8.86
CA PRO A 45 -2.32 11.27 -10.21
C PRO A 45 -2.06 10.00 -11.01
N GLN A 46 -1.64 8.93 -10.33
CA GLN A 46 -1.37 7.64 -10.96
C GLN A 46 -2.64 6.82 -11.17
N ILE A 47 -3.61 6.89 -10.26
CA ILE A 47 -4.94 6.28 -10.48
C ILE A 47 -5.60 6.92 -11.72
N ASP A 48 -5.55 8.24 -11.83
CA ASP A 48 -6.05 8.99 -12.98
C ASP A 48 -5.38 8.55 -14.27
N TYR A 49 -4.05 8.38 -14.26
CA TYR A 49 -3.31 7.87 -15.41
C TYR A 49 -3.78 6.46 -15.83
N LEU A 50 -3.97 5.55 -14.87
CA LEU A 50 -4.44 4.19 -15.15
C LEU A 50 -5.85 4.20 -15.78
N ILE A 51 -6.71 5.13 -15.37
CA ILE A 51 -8.05 5.32 -15.93
C ILE A 51 -7.97 5.89 -17.34
N GLU A 52 -7.23 6.99 -17.53
CA GLU A 52 -7.09 7.69 -18.81
C GLU A 52 -6.42 6.82 -19.89
N SER A 53 -5.48 5.96 -19.47
CA SER A 53 -4.74 5.06 -20.35
C SER A 53 -5.41 3.69 -20.51
N GLU A 54 -6.65 3.54 -20.03
CA GLU A 54 -7.45 2.32 -20.11
C GLU A 54 -6.73 1.05 -19.57
N LYS A 55 -5.93 1.19 -18.51
CA LYS A 55 -5.18 0.08 -17.90
C LYS A 55 -6.06 -0.78 -16.98
N TRP A 56 -7.17 -1.29 -17.52
CA TRP A 56 -8.25 -1.91 -16.74
C TRP A 56 -7.83 -3.15 -15.96
N ASP A 57 -7.02 -4.04 -16.55
CA ASP A 57 -6.52 -5.24 -15.84
C ASP A 57 -5.67 -4.87 -14.63
N LEU A 58 -4.74 -3.92 -14.79
CA LEU A 58 -3.87 -3.44 -13.72
C LEU A 58 -4.68 -2.72 -12.63
N LEU A 59 -5.62 -1.88 -13.04
CA LEU A 59 -6.48 -1.15 -12.11
C LEU A 59 -7.40 -2.10 -11.32
N LEU A 60 -7.99 -3.10 -11.98
CA LEU A 60 -8.80 -4.11 -11.29
C LEU A 60 -7.96 -4.89 -10.29
N ASP A 61 -6.81 -5.43 -10.73
CA ASP A 61 -5.92 -6.23 -9.88
C ASP A 61 -5.39 -5.44 -8.67
N ALA A 62 -5.08 -4.16 -8.84
CA ALA A 62 -4.58 -3.30 -7.77
C ALA A 62 -5.63 -2.97 -6.70
N PHE A 63 -6.92 -3.04 -7.02
CA PHE A 63 -7.99 -2.51 -6.16
C PHE A 63 -9.04 -3.54 -5.73
N TYR A 64 -9.12 -4.73 -6.30
CA TYR A 64 -10.19 -5.69 -5.95
C TYR A 64 -10.12 -6.22 -4.51
N GLN A 65 -8.99 -6.08 -3.82
CA GLN A 65 -8.83 -6.50 -2.43
C GLN A 65 -7.78 -5.65 -1.70
N VAL A 66 -7.71 -5.83 -0.39
CA VAL A 66 -6.54 -5.43 0.40
C VAL A 66 -5.53 -6.57 0.36
N ILE A 67 -4.25 -6.25 0.17
CA ILE A 67 -3.17 -7.23 0.12
C ILE A 67 -3.24 -8.19 1.33
N PRO A 68 -3.41 -9.50 1.08
CA PRO A 68 -3.66 -10.45 2.15
C PRO A 68 -2.40 -10.70 2.98
N PHE A 69 -2.60 -11.06 4.25
CA PHE A 69 -1.53 -11.49 5.14
C PHE A 69 -1.40 -13.02 5.06
N GLY A 70 -0.24 -13.51 4.62
CA GLY A 70 0.07 -14.95 4.56
C GLY A 70 1.02 -15.41 5.66
N THR A 71 1.44 -16.67 5.61
CA THR A 71 2.42 -17.25 6.56
C THR A 71 3.77 -16.51 6.54
N GLY A 72 4.15 -15.96 5.39
CA GLY A 72 5.35 -15.15 5.21
C GLY A 72 5.11 -13.64 5.26
N GLY A 73 4.03 -13.18 5.90
CA GLY A 73 3.61 -11.77 5.94
C GLY A 73 2.82 -11.33 4.71
N ARG A 74 2.66 -10.00 4.54
CA ARG A 74 2.13 -9.42 3.30
C ARG A 74 3.16 -9.51 2.19
N ARG A 75 2.77 -10.11 1.06
CA ARG A 75 3.62 -10.25 -0.13
C ARG A 75 2.81 -9.90 -1.37
N GLY A 76 3.36 -9.05 -2.21
CA GLY A 76 2.69 -8.58 -3.42
C GLY A 76 3.56 -7.60 -4.18
N PRO A 77 3.15 -7.21 -5.39
CA PRO A 77 3.87 -6.21 -6.18
C PRO A 77 3.83 -4.85 -5.49
N VAL A 78 4.91 -4.07 -5.65
CA VAL A 78 4.90 -2.65 -5.28
C VAL A 78 4.04 -1.90 -6.29
N GLY A 79 3.20 -0.98 -5.82
CA GLY A 79 2.23 -0.34 -6.69
C GLY A 79 1.25 0.59 -5.99
N VAL A 80 0.45 1.28 -6.80
CA VAL A 80 -0.71 2.06 -6.36
C VAL A 80 -1.89 1.13 -6.09
N GLY A 81 -2.60 1.35 -4.99
CA GLY A 81 -3.81 0.61 -4.61
C GLY A 81 -3.62 -0.29 -3.38
N PRO A 82 -4.73 -0.79 -2.81
CA PRO A 82 -4.72 -1.58 -1.58
C PRO A 82 -4.18 -3.00 -1.76
N ASN A 83 -4.17 -3.56 -2.98
CA ASN A 83 -3.58 -4.88 -3.29
C ASN A 83 -2.10 -4.76 -3.71
N ARG A 84 -1.38 -3.80 -3.14
CA ARG A 84 0.02 -3.52 -3.46
C ARG A 84 0.83 -3.24 -2.19
N ILE A 85 2.14 -3.43 -2.28
CA ILE A 85 3.07 -2.87 -1.29
C ILE A 85 3.29 -1.39 -1.65
N ASN A 86 3.01 -0.51 -0.70
CA ASN A 86 3.27 0.93 -0.78
C ASN A 86 3.36 1.50 0.63
N ILE A 87 3.61 2.81 0.74
CA ILE A 87 3.77 3.48 2.03
C ILE A 87 2.52 3.27 2.89
N TRP A 88 1.33 3.47 2.34
CA TRP A 88 0.08 3.37 3.09
C TRP A 88 -0.19 1.95 3.58
N THR A 89 -0.03 0.93 2.74
CA THR A 89 -0.29 -0.47 3.13
C THR A 89 0.68 -0.96 4.20
N ILE A 90 1.94 -0.52 4.17
CA ILE A 90 2.92 -0.83 5.23
C ILE A 90 2.57 -0.12 6.53
N GLN A 91 2.18 1.15 6.47
CA GLN A 91 1.73 1.90 7.65
C GLN A 91 0.46 1.30 8.26
N ALA A 92 -0.52 0.93 7.44
CA ALA A 92 -1.73 0.26 7.89
C ALA A 92 -1.42 -1.08 8.58
N SER A 93 -0.44 -1.84 8.08
CA SER A 93 0.07 -3.04 8.74
C SER A 93 0.69 -2.74 10.11
N ALA A 94 1.56 -1.74 10.18
CA ALA A 94 2.20 -1.32 11.44
C ALA A 94 1.16 -0.82 12.45
N GLN A 95 0.12 -0.12 12.00
CA GLN A 95 -0.97 0.36 12.84
C GLN A 95 -1.78 -0.81 13.42
N GLY A 96 -2.18 -1.76 12.58
CA GLY A 96 -2.90 -2.96 13.04
C GLY A 96 -2.06 -3.79 14.02
N HIS A 97 -0.76 -3.93 13.76
CA HIS A 97 0.15 -4.61 14.67
C HIS A 97 0.32 -3.84 16.00
N SER A 98 0.44 -2.52 15.95
CA SER A 98 0.53 -1.67 17.15
C SER A 98 -0.70 -1.84 18.04
N GLN A 99 -1.89 -1.79 17.46
CA GLN A 99 -3.16 -2.01 18.18
C GLN A 99 -3.22 -3.41 18.81
N TYR A 100 -2.77 -4.44 18.09
CA TYR A 100 -2.68 -5.79 18.63
C TYR A 100 -1.73 -5.85 19.83
N LEU A 101 -0.50 -5.34 19.69
CA LEU A 101 0.51 -5.34 20.75
C LEU A 101 0.02 -4.63 22.02
N LEU A 102 -0.55 -3.43 21.87
CA LEU A 102 -1.09 -2.67 22.98
C LEU A 102 -2.27 -3.38 23.65
N LYS A 103 -3.15 -4.02 22.87
CA LYS A 103 -4.26 -4.80 23.41
C LYS A 103 -3.79 -6.03 24.18
N GLN A 104 -2.77 -6.73 23.69
CA GLN A 104 -2.29 -7.97 24.32
C GLN A 104 -1.35 -7.74 25.50
N PHE A 105 -0.50 -6.72 25.43
CA PHE A 105 0.60 -6.55 26.38
C PHE A 105 0.59 -5.20 27.13
N GLY A 106 -0.31 -4.27 26.79
CA GLY A 106 -0.43 -2.98 27.46
C GLY A 106 0.87 -2.17 27.43
N GLU A 107 1.22 -1.54 28.56
CA GLU A 107 2.45 -0.75 28.70
C GLU A 107 3.74 -1.57 28.46
N LYS A 108 3.73 -2.89 28.71
CA LYS A 108 4.90 -3.74 28.42
C LYS A 108 5.25 -3.76 26.92
N ALA A 109 4.28 -3.56 26.03
CA ALA A 109 4.57 -3.44 24.61
C ALA A 109 5.44 -2.21 24.31
N LYS A 110 5.19 -1.09 25.01
CA LYS A 110 5.93 0.15 24.81
C LYS A 110 7.36 0.05 25.34
N GLU A 111 7.52 -0.57 26.52
CA GLU A 111 8.83 -0.81 27.13
C GLU A 111 9.71 -1.75 26.30
N ARG A 112 9.15 -2.88 25.84
CA ARG A 112 9.90 -3.86 25.02
C ARG A 112 10.20 -3.33 23.62
N GLY A 113 9.23 -2.63 23.02
CA GLY A 113 9.33 -2.13 21.66
C GLY A 113 9.33 -3.22 20.59
N VAL A 114 9.69 -2.81 19.38
CA VAL A 114 9.86 -3.68 18.21
C VAL A 114 11.25 -3.49 17.61
N VAL A 115 11.74 -4.53 16.92
CA VAL A 115 12.93 -4.46 16.08
C VAL A 115 12.47 -4.45 14.63
N VAL A 116 12.99 -3.52 13.84
CA VAL A 116 12.65 -3.37 12.42
C VAL A 116 13.94 -3.51 11.60
N ALA A 117 13.91 -4.45 10.66
CA ALA A 117 14.98 -4.72 9.70
C ALA A 117 14.42 -4.68 8.27
N TYR A 118 15.29 -4.50 7.30
CA TYR A 118 14.93 -4.44 5.88
C TYR A 118 16.03 -5.00 4.99
N ASP A 119 15.64 -5.46 3.81
CA ASP A 119 16.58 -5.92 2.78
C ASP A 119 16.85 -4.83 1.72
N VAL A 120 17.57 -5.20 0.67
CA VAL A 120 18.10 -4.28 -0.35
C VAL A 120 17.10 -3.91 -1.46
N ARG A 121 15.85 -4.39 -1.42
CA ARG A 121 14.93 -4.20 -2.54
C ARG A 121 14.44 -2.75 -2.67
N ALA A 122 14.24 -2.33 -3.92
CA ALA A 122 13.63 -1.05 -4.27
C ALA A 122 12.80 -1.17 -5.56
N TYR A 123 11.80 -0.31 -5.71
CA TYR A 123 11.00 -0.21 -6.92
C TYR A 123 11.63 0.78 -7.90
N LEU A 124 12.24 0.24 -8.97
CA LEU A 124 12.95 1.01 -10.00
C LEU A 124 12.33 0.85 -11.40
N LYS A 125 11.13 0.24 -11.50
CA LYS A 125 10.47 -0.02 -12.78
C LYS A 125 9.88 1.28 -13.35
N GLU A 126 10.08 1.48 -14.65
CA GLU A 126 9.51 2.58 -15.43
C GLU A 126 8.42 2.08 -16.40
N GLY A 127 7.56 2.98 -16.87
CA GLY A 127 6.57 2.72 -17.92
C GLY A 127 5.31 1.92 -17.52
N GLU A 128 5.24 1.34 -16.32
CA GLU A 128 4.00 0.75 -15.78
C GLU A 128 3.03 1.82 -15.27
N TYR A 129 3.59 2.89 -14.72
CA TYR A 129 2.94 4.11 -14.24
C TYR A 129 3.43 5.30 -15.08
N ASP A 130 2.80 6.47 -14.93
CA ASP A 130 3.25 7.66 -15.65
C ASP A 130 4.49 8.26 -14.98
N ASP A 131 5.63 8.13 -15.65
CA ASP A 131 6.92 8.64 -15.20
C ASP A 131 7.00 10.17 -15.12
N LYS A 132 6.04 10.89 -15.72
CA LYS A 132 5.97 12.36 -15.73
C LYS A 132 5.04 12.91 -14.65
N ARG A 133 4.18 12.09 -14.05
CA ARG A 133 3.28 12.49 -12.97
C ARG A 133 3.92 12.22 -11.61
N PRO A 134 3.53 12.97 -10.56
CA PRO A 134 3.87 12.62 -9.19
C PRO A 134 3.55 11.15 -8.91
N ASN A 135 4.49 10.44 -8.27
CA ASN A 135 4.37 9.01 -8.04
C ASN A 135 5.01 8.61 -6.70
N PRO A 136 4.22 8.31 -5.65
CA PRO A 136 4.74 8.03 -4.32
C PRO A 136 5.46 6.67 -4.21
N ILE A 137 5.36 5.82 -5.24
CA ILE A 137 6.07 4.53 -5.27
C ILE A 137 7.37 4.57 -6.10
N LYS A 138 7.65 5.66 -6.82
CA LYS A 138 8.85 5.75 -7.67
C LYS A 138 10.10 5.82 -6.78
N GLY A 139 11.02 4.87 -6.98
CA GLY A 139 12.23 4.76 -6.18
C GLY A 139 12.01 4.24 -4.75
N LEU A 140 10.80 3.78 -4.42
CA LEU A 140 10.45 3.34 -3.07
C LEU A 140 11.31 2.13 -2.66
N SER A 141 12.12 2.31 -1.61
CA SER A 141 13.00 1.27 -1.09
C SER A 141 12.44 0.59 0.16
N CYS A 142 12.95 -0.60 0.47
CA CYS A 142 12.64 -1.27 1.73
C CYS A 142 13.08 -0.46 2.96
N LYS A 143 14.13 0.37 2.83
CA LYS A 143 14.53 1.32 3.88
C LYS A 143 13.45 2.37 4.13
N ASP A 144 12.86 2.92 3.08
CA ASP A 144 11.77 3.90 3.20
C ASP A 144 10.54 3.29 3.86
N LEU A 145 10.17 2.07 3.43
CA LEU A 145 9.06 1.31 4.01
C LEU A 145 9.30 1.00 5.50
N ALA A 146 10.52 0.58 5.86
CA ALA A 146 10.89 0.31 7.24
C ALA A 146 10.80 1.57 8.11
N LYS A 147 11.27 2.71 7.60
CA LYS A 147 11.14 4.00 8.27
C LYS A 147 9.68 4.40 8.44
N LYS A 148 8.85 4.24 7.42
CA LYS A 148 7.41 4.57 7.46
C LYS A 148 6.64 3.67 8.44
N ALA A 149 6.97 2.38 8.52
CA ALA A 149 6.44 1.51 9.56
C ALA A 149 6.88 1.96 10.96
N SER A 150 8.16 2.32 11.11
CA SER A 150 8.74 2.79 12.38
C SER A 150 8.05 4.05 12.90
N GLU A 151 7.77 5.01 12.01
CA GLU A 151 7.03 6.24 12.34
C GLU A 151 5.66 5.93 12.97
N VAL A 152 4.95 4.90 12.47
CA VAL A 152 3.65 4.47 13.02
C VAL A 152 3.80 3.86 14.41
N TYR A 153 4.76 2.96 14.62
CA TYR A 153 5.00 2.39 15.95
C TYR A 153 5.34 3.48 16.98
N CYS A 154 6.23 4.41 16.61
CA CYS A 154 6.59 5.55 17.46
C CYS A 154 5.38 6.44 17.78
N ALA A 155 4.51 6.71 16.80
CA ALA A 155 3.28 7.48 17.01
C ALA A 155 2.30 6.80 18.00
N ASN A 156 2.34 5.47 18.09
CA ASN A 156 1.58 4.70 19.09
C ASN A 156 2.32 4.55 20.44
N GLY A 157 3.46 5.23 20.62
CA GLY A 157 4.28 5.18 21.83
C GLY A 157 5.09 3.89 21.99
N ILE A 158 5.23 3.09 20.94
CA ILE A 158 6.02 1.85 20.96
C ILE A 158 7.46 2.18 20.55
N LYS A 159 8.44 1.80 21.38
CA LYS A 159 9.86 1.98 21.05
C LYS A 159 10.23 1.18 19.80
N VAL A 160 11.01 1.77 18.90
CA VAL A 160 11.52 1.10 17.71
C VAL A 160 13.04 1.04 17.73
N ASN A 161 13.59 -0.14 17.49
CA ASN A 161 15.01 -0.35 17.21
C ASN A 161 15.15 -0.68 15.72
N LEU A 162 15.53 0.31 14.92
CA LEU A 162 15.67 0.19 13.47
C LEU A 162 17.13 -0.08 13.11
N PHE A 163 17.40 -1.13 12.34
CA PHE A 163 18.73 -1.41 11.82
C PHE A 163 19.22 -0.27 10.91
N THR A 164 20.52 0.06 11.03
CA THR A 164 21.14 1.17 10.30
C THR A 164 21.43 0.85 8.83
N ASP A 165 21.56 -0.44 8.50
CA ASP A 165 21.82 -0.94 7.16
C ASP A 165 20.95 -2.18 6.85
N TYR A 166 21.08 -2.73 5.65
CA TYR A 166 20.38 -3.95 5.26
C TYR A 166 20.75 -5.13 6.17
N THR A 167 19.76 -5.95 6.51
CA THR A 167 19.94 -7.04 7.48
C THR A 167 19.20 -8.29 7.01
N PRO A 168 19.86 -9.45 6.93
CA PRO A 168 19.22 -10.70 6.56
C PRO A 168 18.29 -11.19 7.69
N THR A 169 17.19 -11.85 7.33
CA THR A 169 16.19 -12.32 8.31
C THR A 169 16.74 -13.13 9.48
N PRO A 170 17.77 -14.01 9.34
CA PRO A 170 18.32 -14.74 10.48
C PRO A 170 19.03 -13.90 11.55
N GLU A 171 19.38 -12.65 11.25
CA GLU A 171 20.01 -11.72 12.20
C GLU A 171 18.98 -10.92 13.01
N LEU A 172 17.70 -10.97 12.61
CA LEU A 172 16.56 -10.40 13.34
C LEU A 172 16.04 -11.38 14.40
#